data_AF-A0A1A8FM17-F1
#
_entry.id   AF-A0A1A8FM17-F1
#
_cell.length_a   1.000
_cell.length_b   1.000
_cell.length_c   1.000
_cell.angle_alpha   90.00
_cell.angle_beta   90.00
_cell.angle_gamma   90.00
#
_symmetry.space_group_name_H-M   'P 1'
#
loop_
_entity.id
_entity.type
_entity.pdbx_description
1 polymer ?
#
loop_
_entity_poly.entity_id
_entity_poly.type
_entity_poly.pdbx_seq_one_letter_code
_entity_poly.pdbx_strand_id
1 'polypeptide(L)'
;MTLVFSPHCLFCYTLMLTAELLGKTFNRGVSGRREVCLLVFHSYPHLSLTSFHSPIKQQLFSASRVFVNRSLAMEKIKCFGFDMDYTLAVYKSPEYESLGFDLTVERLVSIGYPQELLNFVYDPSFPTRGLVFDTTYGNLLKVDTYGNILVCVHGFNFLRGPEIREMYPNKFIQRGDTDRFYIL
;
A
#
# COMPACT_ATOMS: atom_id res chain seq x y z
N MET A 1 25.42 7.68 -8.89
CA MET A 1 24.28 8.44 -8.34
C MET A 1 23.15 7.45 -8.19
N THR A 2 23.11 6.77 -7.05
CA THR A 2 22.13 5.71 -6.78
C THR A 2 20.85 6.40 -6.36
N LEU A 3 19.83 6.39 -7.23
CA LEU A 3 18.51 6.90 -6.90
C LEU A 3 17.96 6.05 -5.74
N VAL A 4 17.96 6.60 -4.54
CA VAL A 4 17.26 6.03 -3.38
C VAL A 4 15.78 6.34 -3.63
N PHE A 5 15.07 5.41 -4.28
CA PHE A 5 13.63 5.54 -4.47
C PHE A 5 12.95 5.44 -3.11
N SER A 6 12.11 6.44 -2.80
CA SER A 6 11.25 6.45 -1.61
C SER A 6 10.40 5.16 -1.54
N PRO A 7 10.10 4.62 -0.34
CA PRO A 7 9.22 3.46 -0.19
C PRO A 7 7.83 3.63 -0.86
N HIS A 8 7.36 4.87 -1.06
CA HIS A 8 6.16 5.15 -1.86
C HIS A 8 6.35 4.89 -3.37
N CYS A 9 7.56 5.07 -3.91
CA CYS A 9 7.88 4.66 -5.29
C CYS A 9 7.98 3.14 -5.44
N LEU A 10 8.37 2.41 -4.37
CA LEU A 10 8.31 0.94 -4.38
C LEU A 10 6.87 0.45 -4.52
N PHE A 11 5.90 1.15 -3.94
CA PHE A 11 4.48 0.82 -4.11
C PHE A 11 4.04 0.82 -5.59
N CYS A 12 4.51 1.81 -6.37
CA CYS A 12 4.24 1.87 -7.81
C CYS A 12 4.93 0.72 -8.56
N TYR A 13 6.20 0.42 -8.23
CA TYR A 13 6.93 -0.71 -8.78
C TYR A 13 6.23 -2.06 -8.51
N THR A 14 5.69 -2.22 -7.31
CA THR A 14 5.06 -3.45 -6.87
C THR A 14 3.65 -3.65 -7.43
N LEU A 15 2.89 -2.56 -7.60
CA LEU A 15 1.63 -2.58 -8.34
C LEU A 15 1.82 -2.87 -9.84
N MET A 16 3.05 -2.77 -10.35
CA MET A 16 3.40 -3.16 -11.72
C MET A 16 4.02 -4.57 -11.78
N LEU A 17 4.66 -5.08 -10.72
CA LEU A 17 5.01 -6.50 -10.59
C LEU A 17 3.75 -7.40 -10.54
N THR A 18 2.63 -6.90 -9.99
CA THR A 18 1.34 -7.59 -10.17
C THR A 18 0.89 -7.62 -11.63
N ALA A 19 1.20 -6.60 -12.43
CA ALA A 19 0.94 -6.62 -13.88
C ALA A 19 1.78 -7.68 -14.60
N GLU A 20 2.99 -7.99 -14.11
CA GLU A 20 3.84 -9.10 -14.62
C GLU A 20 3.21 -10.49 -14.36
N LEU A 21 2.50 -10.65 -13.23
CA LEU A 21 1.74 -11.88 -12.94
C LEU A 21 0.39 -11.94 -13.66
N LEU A 22 -0.26 -10.79 -13.86
CA LEU A 22 -1.48 -10.68 -14.68
C LEU A 22 -1.18 -10.89 -16.17
N GLY A 23 0.04 -10.62 -16.65
CA GLY A 23 0.47 -10.94 -18.02
C GLY A 23 0.50 -12.45 -18.33
N LYS A 24 0.53 -13.32 -17.30
CA LYS A 24 0.35 -14.78 -17.46
C LYS A 24 -1.11 -15.23 -17.44
N THR A 25 -2.04 -14.37 -17.00
CA THR A 25 -3.50 -14.64 -16.96
C THR A 25 -4.33 -13.72 -17.86
N PHE A 26 -3.73 -12.73 -18.52
CA PHE A 26 -4.39 -11.88 -19.53
C PHE A 26 -4.52 -12.62 -20.87
N ASN A 27 -5.13 -13.80 -20.82
CA ASN A 27 -5.68 -14.46 -21.99
C ASN A 27 -7.15 -14.77 -21.69
N ARG A 28 -8.01 -14.14 -22.49
CA ARG A 28 -9.49 -14.18 -22.53
C ARG A 28 -10.24 -13.25 -21.56
N GLY A 29 -10.49 -12.05 -22.07
CA GLY A 29 -11.87 -11.54 -22.14
C GLY A 29 -12.38 -10.80 -20.92
N VAL A 30 -11.99 -9.53 -20.77
CA VAL A 30 -12.86 -8.55 -20.13
C VAL A 30 -12.93 -7.32 -21.03
N SER A 31 -13.81 -7.42 -22.02
CA SER A 31 -14.38 -6.27 -22.71
C SER A 31 -15.36 -5.58 -21.77
N GLY A 32 -15.15 -4.29 -21.52
CA GLY A 32 -16.18 -3.38 -21.03
C GLY A 32 -16.55 -3.47 -19.54
N ARG A 33 -15.93 -2.61 -18.73
CA ARG A 33 -16.61 -1.69 -17.81
C ARG A 33 -15.58 -0.76 -17.16
N ARG A 34 -15.63 0.50 -17.55
CA ARG A 34 -14.85 1.62 -17.00
C ARG A 34 -15.49 2.13 -15.71
N GLU A 35 -15.56 1.26 -14.71
CA GLU A 35 -15.89 1.64 -13.34
C GLU A 35 -14.76 1.12 -12.47
N VAL A 36 -13.78 1.98 -12.23
CA VAL A 36 -12.75 1.74 -11.23
C VAL A 36 -13.48 1.66 -9.91
N CYS A 37 -13.41 0.48 -9.27
CA CYS A 37 -14.06 0.20 -8.02
C CYS A 37 -13.44 1.06 -6.91
N LEU A 38 -13.86 2.33 -6.83
CA LEU A 38 -14.14 2.99 -5.57
C LEU A 38 -15.07 2.02 -4.85
N LEU A 39 -14.62 1.33 -3.79
CA LEU A 39 -15.44 0.80 -2.69
C LEU A 39 -14.66 -0.21 -1.82
N VAL A 40 -13.48 0.11 -1.28
CA VAL A 40 -13.03 -0.51 0.01
C VAL A 40 -12.23 0.48 0.87
N PHE A 41 -12.77 1.68 1.08
CA PHE A 41 -12.68 2.34 2.40
C PHE A 41 -14.03 2.94 2.82
N HIS A 42 -14.98 3.07 1.89
CA HIS A 42 -16.36 3.51 2.17
C HIS A 42 -17.39 2.37 2.38
N SER A 43 -17.02 1.09 2.24
CA SER A 43 -17.95 -0.05 2.38
C SER A 43 -18.03 -0.68 3.78
N TYR A 44 -17.49 -0.02 4.81
CA TYR A 44 -17.96 -0.22 6.20
C TYR A 44 -18.71 1.02 6.73
N PRO A 45 -19.85 1.44 6.13
CA PRO A 45 -20.74 2.39 6.79
C PRO A 45 -21.69 1.66 7.77
N HIS A 46 -21.53 0.34 7.97
CA HIS A 46 -22.45 -0.46 8.80
C HIS A 46 -21.78 -1.37 9.85
N LEU A 47 -20.51 -1.16 10.19
CA LEU A 47 -20.14 -1.33 11.60
C LEU A 47 -20.60 -0.07 12.31
N SER A 48 -21.89 -0.05 12.63
CA SER A 48 -22.46 0.92 13.54
C SER A 48 -21.63 0.90 14.82
N LEU A 49 -21.05 2.05 15.16
CA LEU A 49 -20.51 2.38 16.47
C LEU A 49 -21.64 2.42 17.52
N THR A 50 -22.41 1.34 17.64
CA THR A 50 -23.55 1.21 18.55
C THR A 50 -23.49 -0.13 19.26
N SER A 51 -22.53 -0.27 20.18
CA SER A 51 -22.67 -1.00 21.47
C SER A 51 -21.33 -1.23 22.18
N PHE A 52 -20.51 -0.18 22.30
CA PHE A 52 -19.67 0.01 23.49
C PHE A 52 -19.78 1.48 23.88
N HIS A 53 -20.93 1.82 24.46
CA HIS A 53 -21.16 3.15 25.02
C HIS A 53 -20.44 3.22 26.37
N SER A 54 -19.15 3.57 26.34
CA SER A 54 -18.54 4.38 27.38
C SER A 54 -18.04 5.66 26.68
N PRO A 55 -18.36 6.86 27.19
CA PRO A 55 -18.11 8.10 26.46
C PRO A 55 -16.62 8.43 26.52
N ILE A 56 -15.81 7.86 25.63
CA ILE A 56 -14.50 8.42 25.31
C ILE A 56 -14.78 9.65 24.45
N LYS A 57 -14.70 10.84 25.06
CA LYS A 57 -14.68 12.11 24.33
C LYS A 57 -13.69 11.96 23.17
N GLN A 58 -14.17 12.00 21.92
CA GLN A 58 -13.32 12.18 20.75
C GLN A 58 -12.78 13.60 20.82
N GLN A 59 -11.70 13.75 21.59
CA GLN A 59 -10.99 15.00 21.73
C GLN A 59 -10.25 15.20 20.41
N LEU A 60 -10.78 16.05 19.54
CA LEU A 60 -10.11 16.47 18.30
C LEU A 60 -8.71 16.96 18.67
N PHE A 61 -7.71 16.16 18.38
CA PHE A 61 -6.33 16.53 18.67
C PHE A 61 -5.89 17.61 17.69
N SER A 62 -5.18 18.63 18.20
CA SER A 62 -4.60 19.67 17.37
C SER A 62 -3.65 19.07 16.34
N ALA A 63 -3.68 19.58 15.10
CA ALA A 63 -2.72 19.22 14.06
C ALA A 63 -1.26 19.45 14.46
N SER A 64 -1.01 20.33 15.45
CA SER A 64 0.32 20.63 15.98
C SER A 64 0.75 19.72 17.14
N ARG A 65 -0.02 18.67 17.48
CA ARG A 65 0.30 17.80 18.61
C ARG A 65 1.44 16.83 18.25
N VAL A 66 2.40 16.70 19.17
CA VAL A 66 3.45 15.66 19.14
C VAL A 66 3.02 14.49 20.02
N PHE A 67 2.97 13.28 19.47
CA PHE A 67 2.60 12.06 20.20
C PHE A 67 3.81 11.40 20.87
N VAL A 68 3.61 10.72 22.00
CA VAL A 68 4.68 10.14 22.82
C VAL A 68 4.44 8.66 23.03
N ASN A 69 5.31 7.82 22.47
CA ASN A 69 5.31 6.36 22.72
C ASN A 69 6.19 5.98 23.92
N ARG A 70 7.30 6.71 24.13
CA ARG A 70 8.24 6.56 25.25
C ARG A 70 8.60 7.93 25.79
N SER A 71 8.67 8.08 27.11
CA SER A 71 9.04 9.34 27.75
C SER A 71 10.40 9.84 27.27
N LEU A 72 10.48 11.13 26.92
CA LEU A 72 11.70 11.77 26.42
C LEU A 72 11.88 13.13 27.10
N ALA A 73 13.00 13.32 27.78
CA ALA A 73 13.35 14.58 28.44
C ALA A 73 14.14 15.47 27.47
N MET A 74 13.46 16.47 26.88
CA MET A 74 14.04 17.33 25.83
C MET A 74 15.30 18.10 26.28
N GLU A 75 15.40 18.46 27.56
CA GLU A 75 16.58 19.14 28.15
C GLU A 75 17.90 18.36 28.00
N LYS A 76 17.80 17.02 27.87
CA LYS A 76 18.96 16.12 27.73
C LYS A 76 19.44 16.00 26.29
N ILE A 77 18.64 16.40 25.30
CA ILE A 77 18.99 16.33 23.88
C ILE A 77 19.95 17.47 23.54
N LYS A 78 21.09 17.14 22.92
CA LYS A 78 22.14 18.12 22.54
C LYS A 78 22.27 18.34 21.03
N CYS A 79 21.78 17.39 20.24
CA CYS A 79 21.83 17.45 18.78
C CYS A 79 20.46 17.11 18.21
N PHE A 80 20.08 17.80 17.13
CA PHE A 80 18.87 17.52 16.36
C PHE A 80 19.30 17.16 14.94
N GLY A 81 19.10 15.90 14.55
CA GLY A 81 19.30 15.43 13.18
C GLY A 81 17.99 15.47 12.42
N PHE A 82 18.04 15.88 11.16
CA PHE A 82 16.88 15.91 10.27
C PHE A 82 17.18 15.07 9.03
N ASP A 83 16.21 14.25 8.64
CA ASP A 83 16.15 13.67 7.30
C ASP A 83 15.52 14.68 6.34
N MET A 84 15.73 14.53 5.03
CA MET A 84 15.23 15.49 4.03
C MET A 84 13.88 15.04 3.48
N ASP A 85 13.84 13.94 2.74
CA ASP A 85 12.68 13.50 1.99
C ASP A 85 11.55 13.03 2.90
N TYR A 86 10.34 13.55 2.68
CA TYR A 86 9.16 13.31 3.53
C TYR A 86 9.32 13.72 5.02
N THR A 87 10.42 14.40 5.39
CA THR A 87 10.64 14.97 6.72
C THR A 87 10.71 16.50 6.69
N LEU A 88 11.71 17.08 6.03
CA LEU A 88 11.80 18.52 5.79
C LEU A 88 11.10 18.91 4.48
N ALA A 89 11.30 18.10 3.43
CA ALA A 89 10.69 18.27 2.12
C ALA A 89 9.49 17.31 2.01
N VAL A 90 8.31 17.82 2.32
CA VAL A 90 7.06 17.07 2.14
C VAL A 90 6.56 17.28 0.72
N TYR A 91 6.63 16.23 -0.10
CA TYR A 91 6.12 16.25 -1.46
C TYR A 91 4.60 16.35 -1.49
N LYS A 92 4.07 17.04 -2.50
CA LYS A 92 2.63 17.20 -2.69
C LYS A 92 2.03 15.90 -3.23
N SER A 93 0.97 15.46 -2.58
CA SER A 93 0.16 14.30 -2.98
C SER A 93 -1.15 14.79 -3.61
N PRO A 94 -1.57 14.24 -4.76
CA PRO A 94 -1.06 13.04 -5.43
C PRO A 94 -0.03 13.30 -6.54
N GLU A 95 0.40 14.54 -6.77
CA GLU A 95 1.18 14.91 -7.95
C GLU A 95 2.55 14.24 -8.01
N TYR A 96 3.24 14.13 -6.87
CA TYR A 96 4.55 13.50 -6.82
C TYR A 96 4.46 11.99 -7.06
N GLU A 97 3.47 11.32 -6.47
CA GLU A 97 3.22 9.89 -6.67
C GLU A 97 2.79 9.60 -8.10
N SER A 98 1.94 10.44 -8.71
CA SER A 98 1.54 10.31 -10.11
C SER A 98 2.74 10.43 -11.04
N LEU A 99 3.61 11.42 -10.82
CA LEU A 99 4.83 11.56 -11.62
C LEU A 99 5.74 10.33 -11.49
N GLY A 100 5.91 9.80 -10.27
CA GLY A 100 6.70 8.60 -10.02
C GLY A 100 6.11 7.37 -10.73
N PHE A 101 4.78 7.25 -10.76
CA PHE A 101 4.07 6.20 -11.48
C PHE A 101 4.31 6.28 -12.99
N ASP A 102 4.10 7.44 -13.59
CA ASP A 102 4.22 7.65 -15.04
C ASP A 102 5.65 7.34 -15.53
N LEU A 103 6.67 7.87 -14.84
CA LEU A 103 8.08 7.59 -15.16
C LEU A 103 8.44 6.10 -15.02
N THR A 104 7.83 5.41 -14.06
CA THR A 104 8.03 3.97 -13.87
C THR A 104 7.41 3.18 -15.02
N VAL A 105 6.18 3.52 -15.41
CA VAL A 105 5.48 2.91 -16.56
C VAL A 105 6.29 3.07 -17.84
N GLU A 106 6.72 4.30 -18.15
CA GLU A 106 7.55 4.61 -19.31
C GLU A 106 8.84 3.80 -19.30
N ARG A 107 9.50 3.68 -18.13
CA ARG A 107 10.72 2.91 -17.98
C ARG A 107 10.48 1.42 -18.26
N LEU A 108 9.40 0.83 -17.75
CA LEU A 108 9.07 -0.58 -17.99
C LEU A 108 8.83 -0.86 -19.48
N VAL A 109 8.07 0.00 -20.14
CA VAL A 109 7.81 -0.12 -21.58
C VAL A 109 9.11 0.00 -22.37
N SER A 110 10.01 0.90 -21.96
CA SER A 110 11.32 1.06 -22.60
C SER A 110 12.23 -0.18 -22.53
N ILE A 111 12.05 -1.05 -21.52
CA ILE A 111 12.82 -2.28 -21.35
C ILE A 111 12.11 -3.52 -21.91
N GLY A 112 10.95 -3.36 -22.57
CA GLY A 112 10.27 -4.42 -23.32
C GLY A 112 8.94 -4.90 -22.75
N TYR A 113 8.37 -4.23 -21.73
CA TYR A 113 7.02 -4.54 -21.26
C TYR A 113 5.94 -4.09 -22.28
N PRO A 114 4.71 -4.65 -22.21
CA PRO A 114 3.65 -4.35 -23.16
C PRO A 114 3.25 -2.87 -23.19
N GLN A 115 2.96 -2.35 -24.39
CA GLN A 115 2.60 -0.94 -24.61
C GLN A 115 1.29 -0.54 -23.92
N GLU A 116 0.43 -1.52 -23.63
CA GLU A 116 -0.85 -1.33 -22.95
C GLU A 116 -0.68 -0.67 -21.57
N LEU A 117 0.48 -0.82 -20.93
CA LEU A 117 0.80 -0.20 -19.64
C LEU A 117 0.73 1.33 -19.68
N LEU A 118 1.01 1.96 -20.83
CA LEU A 118 0.92 3.42 -21.00
C LEU A 118 -0.51 3.97 -20.82
N ASN A 119 -1.52 3.10 -20.86
CA ASN A 119 -2.91 3.50 -20.62
C ASN A 119 -3.28 3.52 -19.13
N PHE A 120 -2.38 3.10 -18.25
CA PHE A 120 -2.63 3.13 -16.81
C PHE A 120 -2.56 4.55 -16.28
N VAL A 121 -3.48 4.86 -15.37
CA VAL A 121 -3.55 6.15 -14.67
C VAL A 121 -3.44 5.88 -13.19
N TYR A 122 -2.59 6.63 -12.51
CA TYR A 122 -2.42 6.51 -11.06
C TYR A 122 -3.72 6.88 -10.33
N ASP A 123 -4.18 5.98 -9.45
CA ASP A 123 -5.32 6.22 -8.56
C ASP A 123 -4.84 6.32 -7.10
N PRO A 124 -4.85 7.52 -6.49
CA PRO A 124 -4.38 7.70 -5.11
C PRO A 124 -5.30 7.06 -4.06
N SER A 125 -6.50 6.60 -4.41
CA SER A 125 -7.45 6.00 -3.48
C SER A 125 -7.19 4.51 -3.19
N PHE A 126 -6.41 3.84 -4.03
CA PHE A 126 -6.12 2.42 -3.91
C PHE A 126 -4.95 2.11 -2.94
N PRO A 127 -3.78 2.77 -3.04
CA PRO A 127 -2.64 2.51 -2.17
C PRO A 127 -2.93 2.81 -0.71
N THR A 128 -2.34 2.02 0.19
CA THR A 128 -2.17 2.40 1.58
C THR A 128 -0.77 2.01 2.03
N ARG A 129 -0.09 2.87 2.78
CA ARG A 129 1.26 2.59 3.30
C ARG A 129 1.28 1.38 4.23
N GLY A 130 2.39 0.64 4.23
CA GLY A 130 2.59 -0.53 5.09
C GLY A 130 1.78 -1.72 4.62
N LEU A 131 1.68 -1.91 3.31
CA LEU A 131 1.21 -3.16 2.71
C LEU A 131 2.42 -4.09 2.51
N VAL A 132 2.12 -5.38 2.37
CA VAL A 132 3.13 -6.41 2.11
C VAL A 132 2.81 -7.05 0.78
N PHE A 133 3.82 -7.16 -0.08
CA PHE A 133 3.71 -7.84 -1.36
C PHE A 133 4.26 -9.25 -1.26
N ASP A 134 3.45 -10.23 -1.66
CA ASP A 134 3.87 -11.61 -1.82
C ASP A 134 4.32 -11.84 -3.27
N THR A 135 5.63 -12.01 -3.48
CA THR A 135 6.22 -12.26 -4.82
C THR A 135 5.82 -13.61 -5.39
N THR A 136 5.42 -14.58 -4.55
CA THR A 136 5.07 -15.93 -4.98
C THR A 136 3.70 -15.97 -5.64
N TYR A 137 2.71 -15.28 -5.03
CA TYR A 137 1.33 -15.30 -5.49
C TYR A 137 0.86 -13.99 -6.13
N GLY A 138 1.65 -12.92 -6.06
CA GLY A 138 1.29 -11.61 -6.61
C GLY A 138 0.19 -10.90 -5.83
N ASN A 139 0.14 -11.12 -4.52
CA ASN A 139 -0.91 -10.58 -3.68
C ASN A 139 -0.40 -9.38 -2.87
N LEU A 140 -1.24 -8.37 -2.73
CA LEU A 140 -1.06 -7.28 -1.77
C LEU A 140 -1.80 -7.62 -0.48
N LEU A 141 -1.06 -7.61 0.63
CA LEU A 141 -1.53 -8.05 1.94
C LEU A 141 -1.49 -6.89 2.93
N LYS A 142 -2.59 -6.69 3.66
CA LYS A 142 -2.56 -5.92 4.90
C LYS A 142 -2.43 -6.91 6.05
N VAL A 143 -1.39 -6.74 6.86
CA VAL A 143 -1.10 -7.64 7.98
C VAL A 143 -0.99 -6.88 9.30
N ASP A 144 -1.26 -7.58 10.40
CA ASP A 144 -1.02 -7.06 11.73
C ASP A 144 0.48 -7.16 12.14
N THR A 145 0.77 -6.84 13.41
CA THR A 145 2.12 -6.94 13.97
C THR A 145 2.64 -8.36 14.05
N TYR A 146 1.76 -9.36 14.09
CA TYR A 146 2.12 -10.77 14.20
C TYR A 146 2.26 -11.45 12.84
N GLY A 147 1.73 -10.87 11.76
CA GLY A 147 1.73 -11.44 10.42
C GLY A 147 0.40 -12.08 10.02
N ASN A 148 -0.67 -11.88 10.78
CA ASN A 148 -2.01 -12.33 10.39
C ASN A 148 -2.56 -11.44 9.28
N ILE A 149 -3.17 -12.07 8.28
CA ILE A 149 -3.73 -11.38 7.11
C ILE A 149 -5.09 -10.76 7.48
N LEU A 150 -5.15 -9.44 7.42
CA LEU A 150 -6.36 -8.65 7.59
C LEU A 150 -7.10 -8.45 6.26
N VAL A 151 -6.33 -8.14 5.20
CA VAL A 151 -6.84 -7.92 3.83
C VAL A 151 -5.89 -8.58 2.85
N CYS A 152 -6.44 -9.16 1.79
CA CYS A 152 -5.67 -9.72 0.67
C CYS A 152 -6.31 -9.29 -0.64
N VAL A 153 -5.49 -8.76 -1.56
CA VAL A 153 -5.92 -8.28 -2.87
C VAL A 153 -5.04 -8.91 -3.94
N HIS A 154 -5.65 -9.46 -4.98
CA HIS A 154 -4.97 -9.94 -6.17
C HIS A 154 -5.31 -9.02 -7.35
N GLY A 155 -4.33 -8.24 -7.82
CA GLY A 155 -4.60 -7.12 -8.74
C GLY A 155 -5.55 -6.11 -8.09
N PHE A 156 -6.79 -6.03 -8.58
CA PHE A 156 -7.87 -5.21 -8.02
C PHE A 156 -8.99 -6.03 -7.35
N ASN A 157 -8.84 -7.35 -7.26
CA ASN A 157 -9.85 -8.22 -6.67
C ASN A 157 -9.57 -8.46 -5.19
N PHE A 158 -10.52 -8.11 -4.33
CA PHE A 158 -10.44 -8.36 -2.90
C PHE A 158 -10.84 -9.80 -2.60
N LEU A 159 -9.90 -10.57 -2.08
CA LEU A 159 -10.11 -11.99 -1.79
C LEU A 159 -10.85 -12.18 -0.47
N ARG A 160 -11.75 -13.17 -0.44
CA ARG A 160 -12.51 -13.54 0.75
C ARG A 160 -11.77 -14.60 1.56
N GLY A 161 -12.21 -14.77 2.80
CA GLY A 161 -11.61 -15.70 3.76
C GLY A 161 -11.33 -17.13 3.23
N PRO A 162 -12.24 -17.77 2.47
CA PRO A 162 -12.00 -19.09 1.88
C PRO A 162 -10.88 -19.08 0.83
N GLU A 163 -10.93 -18.15 -0.14
CA GLU A 163 -9.91 -18.00 -1.20
C GLU A 163 -8.52 -17.71 -0.61
N ILE A 164 -8.48 -16.86 0.44
CA ILE A 164 -7.23 -16.59 1.17
C ILE A 164 -6.69 -17.89 1.79
N ARG A 165 -7.53 -18.78 2.31
CA ARG A 165 -7.07 -20.03 2.95
C ARG A 165 -6.49 -21.04 1.97
N GLU A 166 -6.82 -20.96 0.69
CA GLU A 166 -6.22 -21.81 -0.33
C GLU A 166 -4.73 -21.50 -0.51
N MET A 167 -4.36 -20.22 -0.50
CA MET A 167 -2.98 -19.76 -0.62
C MET A 167 -2.26 -19.61 0.72
N TYR A 168 -3.01 -19.24 1.76
CA TYR A 168 -2.53 -18.99 3.12
C TYR A 168 -3.39 -19.77 4.13
N PRO A 169 -3.16 -21.10 4.31
CA PRO A 169 -4.00 -21.96 5.13
C PRO A 169 -4.25 -21.45 6.55
N ASN A 170 -3.22 -20.87 7.17
CA ASN A 170 -3.30 -20.32 8.53
C ASN A 170 -3.65 -18.81 8.56
N LYS A 171 -3.97 -18.20 7.41
CA LYS A 171 -4.13 -16.75 7.24
C LYS A 171 -2.98 -15.94 7.86
N PHE A 172 -1.76 -16.46 7.71
CA PHE A 172 -0.57 -15.97 8.37
C PHE A 172 0.59 -15.98 7.38
N ILE A 173 1.44 -14.96 7.46
CA ILE A 173 2.69 -14.87 6.71
C ILE A 173 3.89 -14.75 7.66
N GLN A 174 4.99 -15.38 7.28
CA GLN A 174 6.27 -15.24 7.97
C GLN A 174 6.99 -14.00 7.45
N ARG A 175 6.77 -12.84 8.09
CA ARG A 175 7.35 -11.55 7.66
C ARG A 175 8.89 -11.51 7.63
N GLY A 176 9.55 -12.48 8.28
CA GLY A 176 11.00 -12.61 8.24
C GLY A 176 11.55 -13.20 6.94
N ASP A 177 10.69 -13.81 6.12
CA ASP A 177 11.05 -14.28 4.78
C ASP A 177 11.04 -13.10 3.80
N THR A 178 12.15 -12.36 3.77
CA THR A 178 12.33 -11.16 2.94
C THR A 178 12.53 -11.47 1.46
N ASP A 179 12.84 -12.72 1.11
CA ASP A 179 12.97 -13.15 -0.29
C ASP A 179 11.58 -13.25 -0.93
N ARG A 180 10.57 -13.61 -0.13
CA ARG A 180 9.18 -13.70 -0.56
C ARG A 180 8.35 -12.45 -0.29
N PHE A 181 8.49 -11.85 0.89
CA PHE A 181 7.59 -10.78 1.34
C PHE A 181 8.30 -9.43 1.37
N TYR A 182 7.81 -8.49 0.56
CA TYR A 182 8.32 -7.12 0.50
C TYR A 182 7.39 -6.15 1.24
N ILE A 183 7.90 -5.38 2.19
CA ILE A 183 7.12 -4.37 2.92
C ILE A 183 7.25 -3.03 2.21
N LEU A 184 6.11 -2.40 1.89
CA LEU A 184 5.99 -1.14 1.14
C LEU A 184 5.72 0.06 2.05
#